data_AF-A0A1I4RXJ3-F1
#
_entry.id   AF-A0A1I4RXJ3-F1
#
_cell.length_a   1.000
_cell.length_b   1.000
_cell.length_c   1.000
_cell.angle_alpha   90.00
_cell.angle_beta   90.00
_cell.angle_gamma   90.00
#
_symmetry.space_group_name_H-M   'P 1'
#
loop_
_entity.id
_entity.type
_entity.pdbx_description
1 polymer ?
#
loop_
_entity_poly.entity_id
_entity_poly.type
_entity_poly.pdbx_seq_one_letter_code
_entity_poly.pdbx_strand_id
1 'polypeptide(L)' 'MSKLDKKKAELSFWEKVFFALFAAIFGVAGWFSSNYKDADVALLIATSLVFVFAILFLVVVYRKIKRIINEIGEL' A
#
# COMPACT_ATOMS: atom_id res chain seq x y z
N MET A 1 18.28 -20.99 7.46
CA MET A 1 17.89 -19.60 7.78
C MET A 1 17.44 -19.53 9.22
N SER A 2 17.99 -18.58 9.98
CA SER A 2 17.53 -18.30 11.34
C SER A 2 16.11 -17.72 11.32
N LYS A 3 15.43 -17.72 12.47
CA LYS A 3 14.11 -17.06 12.62
C LYS A 3 14.20 -15.57 12.28
N LEU A 4 15.32 -14.93 12.63
CA LEU A 4 15.62 -13.54 12.32
C LEU A 4 15.71 -13.28 10.82
N ASP A 5 16.39 -14.15 10.06
CA ASP A 5 16.53 -13.98 8.60
C ASP A 5 15.18 -14.03 7.90
N LYS A 6 14.30 -14.95 8.33
CA LYS A 6 12.93 -15.06 7.80
C LYS A 6 12.13 -13.79 8.07
N LYS A 7 12.25 -13.22 9.27
CA LYS A 7 11.54 -11.99 9.65
C LYS A 7 12.06 -10.76 8.90
N LYS A 8 13.38 -10.65 8.67
CA LYS A 8 13.96 -9.59 7.82
C LYS A 8 13.49 -9.68 6.38
N ALA A 9 13.39 -10.89 5.82
CA ALA A 9 12.83 -11.09 4.48
C ALA A 9 11.34 -10.70 4.41
N GLU A 10 10.54 -11.08 5.43
CA GLU A 10 9.14 -10.68 5.55
C GLU A 10 9.02 -9.14 5.62
N LEU A 11 9.85 -8.48 6.44
CA LEU A 11 9.89 -7.02 6.57
C LEU A 11 10.19 -6.34 5.23
N SER A 12 11.25 -6.75 4.54
CA SER A 12 11.65 -6.17 3.25
C SER A 12 10.56 -6.33 2.18
N PHE A 13 9.84 -7.46 2.19
CA PHE A 13 8.69 -7.64 1.32
C PHE A 13 7.58 -6.62 1.60
N TRP A 14 7.18 -6.46 2.86
CA TRP A 14 6.11 -5.52 3.23
C TRP A 14 6.49 -4.06 3.00
N GLU A 15 7.75 -3.68 3.19
CA GLU A 15 8.26 -2.35 2.83
C GLU A 15 8.13 -2.07 1.33
N LYS A 16 8.46 -3.03 0.46
CA LYS A 16 8.27 -2.88 -0.99
C LYS A 16 6.79 -2.74 -1.35
N VAL A 17 5.93 -3.54 -0.72
CA VAL A 17 4.47 -3.41 -0.88
C VAL A 17 3.98 -2.02 -0.45
N PHE A 18 4.51 -1.49 0.66
CA PHE A 18 4.17 -0.15 1.13
C PHE A 18 4.51 0.95 0.12
N PHE A 19 5.73 0.93 -0.45
CA PHE A 19 6.11 1.89 -1.49
C PHE A 19 5.33 1.69 -2.80
N ALA A 20 5.03 0.44 -3.17
CA ALA A 20 4.20 0.15 -4.34
C ALA A 20 2.78 0.72 -4.18
N LEU A 21 2.20 0.65 -2.98
CA LEU A 21 0.90 1.25 -2.69
C LEU A 21 0.93 2.77 -2.79
N PHE A 22 1.99 3.42 -2.34
CA PHE A 22 2.14 4.86 -2.59
C PHE A 22 2.17 5.18 -4.08
N ALA A 23 2.95 4.45 -4.87
CA ALA A 23 2.99 4.65 -6.31
C ALA A 23 1.61 4.45 -6.95
N ALA A 24 0.85 3.44 -6.51
CA ALA A 24 -0.52 3.22 -6.98
C ALA A 24 -1.46 4.37 -6.59
N ILE A 25 -1.41 4.86 -5.35
CA ILE A 25 -2.21 5.99 -4.87
C ILE A 25 -1.92 7.24 -5.71
N PHE A 26 -0.65 7.57 -5.93
CA PHE A 26 -0.27 8.72 -6.75
C PHE A 26 -0.63 8.53 -8.23
N GLY A 27 -0.48 7.32 -8.77
CA GLY A 27 -0.87 7.00 -10.14
C GLY A 27 -2.38 7.18 -10.35
N VAL A 28 -3.19 6.68 -9.42
CA VAL A 28 -4.65 6.86 -9.44
C VAL A 28 -5.03 8.33 -9.28
N ALA A 29 -4.41 9.05 -8.35
CA ALA A 29 -4.67 10.48 -8.16
C ALA A 29 -4.32 11.30 -9.42
N GLY A 30 -3.17 11.03 -10.03
CA GLY A 30 -2.72 11.70 -11.26
C GLY A 30 -3.61 11.39 -12.46
N TRP A 31 -4.05 10.14 -12.59
CA TRP A 31 -5.03 9.77 -13.61
C TRP A 31 -6.36 10.49 -13.38
N PHE A 32 -6.88 10.48 -12.15
CA PHE A 32 -8.14 11.11 -11.79
C PHE A 32 -8.10 12.62 -12.10
N SER A 33 -7.05 13.33 -11.66
CA SER A 33 -6.91 14.78 -11.91
C SER A 33 -6.86 15.12 -13.41
N SER A 34 -6.34 14.21 -14.23
CA SER A 34 -6.17 14.45 -15.67
C SER A 34 -7.42 14.09 -16.49
N ASN A 35 -8.28 13.20 -15.99
CA ASN A 35 -9.37 12.60 -16.77
C ASN A 35 -10.76 12.84 -16.18
N TYR A 36 -10.91 13.48 -15.01
CA TYR A 36 -12.21 13.56 -14.32
C TYR A 36 -13.35 14.24 -15.10
N LYS A 37 -13.02 15.11 -16.07
CA LYS A 37 -14.02 15.83 -16.87
C LYS A 37 -14.58 15.00 -18.02
N ASP A 38 -13.76 14.09 -18.54
CA ASP A 38 -14.04 13.34 -19.77
C ASP A 38 -14.36 11.86 -19.49
N ALA A 39 -14.08 11.39 -18.28
CA ALA A 39 -14.34 10.02 -17.86
C ALA A 39 -15.80 9.78 -17.49
N ASP A 40 -16.27 8.56 -17.80
CA ASP A 40 -17.60 8.09 -17.41
C ASP A 40 -17.78 8.05 -15.89
N VAL A 41 -19.01 8.34 -15.42
CA VAL A 41 -19.35 8.43 -13.99
C VAL A 41 -19.07 7.11 -13.27
N ALA A 42 -19.35 5.96 -13.89
CA ALA A 42 -19.09 4.67 -13.27
C ALA A 42 -17.58 4.44 -13.08
N LEU A 43 -16.76 4.87 -14.04
CA LEU A 43 -15.31 4.79 -13.95
C LEU A 43 -14.76 5.70 -12.84
N LEU A 44 -15.32 6.90 -12.66
CA LEU A 44 -14.96 7.80 -11.55
C LEU A 44 -15.28 7.20 -10.18
N ILE A 45 -16.45 6.58 -10.03
CA ILE A 45 -16.84 5.89 -8.79
C ILE A 45 -15.89 4.72 -8.53
N ALA A 46 -15.64 3.87 -9.53
CA ALA A 46 -14.73 2.73 -9.38
C ALA A 46 -13.31 3.19 -8.98
N THR A 47 -12.80 4.22 -9.64
CA THR A 47 -11.47 4.79 -9.34
C THR A 47 -11.40 5.37 -7.94
N SER A 48 -12.46 6.06 -7.49
CA SER A 48 -12.55 6.60 -6.14
C SER A 48 -12.58 5.50 -5.07
N LEU A 49 -13.31 4.41 -5.32
CA LEU A 49 -13.34 3.25 -4.44
C LEU A 49 -11.95 2.61 -4.34
N VAL A 50 -11.28 2.38 -5.48
CA VAL A 50 -9.91 1.84 -5.52
C VAL A 50 -8.95 2.73 -4.73
N PHE A 51 -9.07 4.05 -4.88
CA PHE A 51 -8.24 5.00 -4.15
C PHE A 51 -8.43 4.88 -2.62
N VAL A 52 -9.69 4.83 -2.16
CA VAL A 52 -10.01 4.65 -0.73
C VAL A 52 -9.48 3.31 -0.22
N PHE A 53 -9.69 2.22 -0.96
CA PHE A 53 -9.17 0.90 -0.59
C PHE A 53 -7.64 0.88 -0.53
N ALA A 54 -6.95 1.55 -1.46
CA ALA A 54 -5.49 1.64 -1.45
C ALA A 54 -4.97 2.36 -0.20
N ILE A 55 -5.62 3.45 0.23
CA ILE A 55 -5.28 4.15 1.49
C ILE A 55 -5.52 3.26 2.70
N LEU A 56 -6.68 2.59 2.78
CA LEU A 56 -6.98 1.68 3.89
C LEU A 56 -5.96 0.54 3.96
N PHE A 57 -5.59 -0.03 2.82
CA PHE A 57 -4.61 -1.11 2.74
C PHE A 57 -3.20 -0.63 3.11
N LEU A 58 -2.82 0.61 2.75
CA LEU A 58 -1.57 1.23 3.18
C LEU A 58 -1.45 1.27 4.72
N VAL A 59 -2.53 1.61 5.42
CA VAL A 59 -2.57 1.62 6.90
C VAL A 59 -2.39 0.19 7.45
N VAL A 60 -3.01 -0.81 6.83
CA VAL A 60 -2.85 -2.22 7.23
C VAL A 60 -1.40 -2.67 7.05
N VAL A 61 -0.78 -2.36 5.91
CA VAL A 61 0.62 -2.68 5.62
C VAL A 61 1.56 -1.99 6.61
N TYR A 62 1.33 -0.70 6.91
CA TYR A 62 2.11 0.03 7.92
C TYR A 62 2.04 -0.65 9.29
N ARG A 63 0.85 -1.06 9.73
CA ARG A 63 0.67 -1.80 10.99
C ARG A 63 1.39 -3.15 10.97
N LYS A 64 1.40 -3.85 9.83
CA LYS A 64 2.10 -5.13 9.65
C LYS A 64 3.62 -4.94 9.72
N ILE A 65 4.17 -3.93 9.06
CA ILE A 65 5.60 -3.54 9.15
C ILE A 65 5.97 -3.28 10.61
N LYS A 66 5.21 -2.43 11.30
CA LYS A 66 5.47 -2.10 12.71
C LYS A 66 5.47 -3.33 13.61
N ARG A 67 4.53 -4.27 13.39
CA ARG A 67 4.48 -5.52 14.13
C ARG A 67 5.73 -6.38 13.89
N ILE A 68 6.17 -6.51 12.64
CA ILE A 68 7.37 -7.31 12.32
C ILE A 68 8.63 -6.68 12.94
N ILE A 69 8.75 -5.35 12.94
CA ILE A 69 9.87 -4.65 13.59
C ILE A 69 9.88 -4.94 15.09
N ASN A 70 8.73 -4.89 15.77
CA ASN A 70 8.64 -5.22 17.19
C ASN A 70 9.04 -6.69 17.46
N GLU A 71 8.53 -7.63 16.66
CA GLU A 71 8.88 -9.05 16.77
C GLU A 71 10.38 -9.30 16.57
N ILE A 72 11.04 -8.52 15.71
CA ILE A 72 12.50 -8.58 15.52
C ILE A 72 13.25 -8.01 16.73
N GLY A 73 12.76 -6.94 17.35
CA GLY A 73 13.39 -6.32 18.51
C GLY A 73 13.27 -7.15 19.80
N GLU A 74 12.30 -8.05 19.88
CA GLU A 74 12.08 -8.98 20.99
C GLU A 74 12.87 -10.32 20.84
N LEU A 75 13.50 -10.57 19.69
CA LEU A 75 14.29 -11.77 19.37
C LEU A 75 15.78 -11.58 19.66
#